data_AF-A0A9Y2B7L5-F1
#
_entry.id   AF-A0A9Y2B7L5-F1
#
_cell.length_a   1.000
_cell.length_b   1.000
_cell.length_c   1.000
_cell.angle_alpha   90.00
_cell.angle_beta   90.00
_cell.angle_gamma   90.00
#
_symmetry.space_group_name_H-M   'P 1'
#
loop_
_entity.id
_entity.type
_entity.pdbx_description
1 polymer ?
#
loop_
_entity_poly.entity_id
_entity_poly.type
_entity_poly.pdbx_seq_one_letter_code
_entity_poly.pdbx_strand_id
1 'polypeptide(L)'
;MKFAKLAILATALAATPIAASAQDVGATVYGNDGNPIGTIDSNDGTNAVVNTGKYTAALPVSAFGTSENGPTLNITKAQIEEQLAAAQAQQEAAMAEAQAAAEAEAAAALAAALVVGAPVITADQQALGMVEEIAGENVIIKSEEDSLITLPLNLLAANPEGGLFALANFDDIMAAVQAVGG
;
A
#
# COMPACT_ATOMS: atom_id res chain seq x y z
N MET A 1 -6.21 69.80 -29.39
CA MET A 1 -5.04 69.29 -30.15
C MET A 1 -4.74 67.91 -29.57
N LYS A 2 -4.90 66.76 -30.24
CA LYS A 2 -4.46 66.34 -31.60
C LYS A 2 -2.92 66.38 -31.73
N PHE A 3 -2.33 65.38 -32.40
CA PHE A 3 -0.87 65.10 -32.51
C PHE A 3 -0.27 64.63 -31.14
N ALA A 4 0.77 63.81 -30.99
CA ALA A 4 1.57 62.89 -31.83
C ALA A 4 2.39 61.97 -30.85
N LYS A 5 2.97 60.81 -31.21
CA LYS A 5 3.05 60.08 -32.48
C LYS A 5 3.17 58.54 -32.25
N LEU A 6 2.77 57.77 -33.26
CA LEU A 6 3.08 56.38 -33.58
C LEU A 6 4.57 55.99 -33.36
N ALA A 7 4.84 54.94 -32.56
CA ALA A 7 6.16 54.29 -32.47
C ALA A 7 6.03 52.83 -31.96
N ILE A 8 5.34 51.97 -32.71
CA ILE A 8 5.46 50.52 -32.54
C ILE A 8 6.81 50.12 -33.14
N LEU A 9 7.85 50.05 -32.31
CA LEU A 9 9.05 49.30 -32.62
C LEU A 9 8.97 47.97 -31.89
N ALA A 10 8.66 46.93 -32.66
CA ALA A 10 8.81 45.55 -32.24
C ALA A 10 10.30 45.28 -32.00
N THR A 11 10.78 45.62 -30.80
CA THR A 11 12.02 45.05 -30.28
C THR A 11 11.74 43.58 -30.05
N ALA A 12 12.58 42.74 -30.66
CA ALA A 12 12.38 41.30 -30.66
C ALA A 12 12.07 40.82 -29.25
N LEU A 13 10.97 40.08 -29.10
CA LEU A 13 10.91 39.06 -28.08
C LEU A 13 12.07 38.13 -28.40
N ALA A 14 13.20 38.38 -27.73
CA ALA A 14 14.19 37.35 -27.53
C ALA A 14 13.41 36.24 -26.85
N ALA A 15 13.00 35.25 -27.65
CA ALA A 15 12.78 33.92 -27.15
C ALA A 15 14.14 33.50 -26.59
N THR A 16 14.39 33.88 -25.33
CA THR A 16 15.15 33.03 -24.45
C THR A 16 14.58 31.64 -24.72
N PRO A 17 15.38 30.68 -25.22
CA PRO A 17 14.90 29.32 -25.18
C PRO A 17 14.49 29.11 -23.73
N ILE A 18 13.20 28.82 -23.53
CA ILE A 18 12.79 28.15 -22.30
C ILE A 18 13.75 26.99 -22.28
N ALA A 19 14.66 26.97 -21.30
CA ALA A 19 15.56 25.85 -21.15
C ALA A 19 14.62 24.67 -20.95
N ALA A 20 14.44 23.88 -22.01
CA ALA A 20 13.70 22.64 -21.92
C ALA A 20 14.43 21.89 -20.82
N SER A 21 13.77 21.73 -19.66
CA SER A 21 14.26 20.87 -18.60
C SER A 21 14.68 19.60 -19.31
N ALA A 22 15.94 19.18 -19.18
CA ALA A 22 16.59 18.24 -20.11
C ALA A 22 16.01 16.80 -20.11
N GLN A 23 14.83 16.67 -19.53
CA GLN A 23 14.04 15.55 -19.10
C GLN A 23 12.55 15.96 -19.31
N ASP A 24 12.15 16.25 -20.55
CA ASP A 24 10.74 16.45 -20.89
C ASP A 24 9.94 15.18 -20.54
N VAL A 25 8.72 15.35 -20.03
CA VAL A 25 7.84 14.22 -19.76
C VAL A 25 7.47 13.54 -21.08
N GLY A 26 7.66 12.23 -21.17
CA GLY A 26 7.59 11.44 -22.39
C GLY A 26 8.92 11.31 -23.17
N ALA A 27 9.99 12.00 -22.75
CA ALA A 27 11.31 11.83 -23.37
C ALA A 27 11.85 10.40 -23.13
N THR A 28 12.51 9.83 -24.14
CA THR A 28 13.25 8.57 -23.99
C THR A 28 14.62 8.86 -23.40
N VAL A 29 14.94 8.18 -22.30
CA VAL A 29 16.24 8.24 -21.61
C VAL A 29 17.14 7.14 -22.15
N TYR A 30 18.37 7.47 -22.49
CA TYR A 30 19.36 6.52 -23.00
C TYR A 30 20.43 6.21 -21.95
N GLY A 31 21.01 5.01 -22.00
CA GLY A 31 22.14 4.64 -21.15
C GLY A 31 23.49 5.06 -21.74
N ASN A 32 24.54 4.91 -20.94
CA ASN A 32 25.95 5.05 -21.37
C ASN A 32 26.32 4.08 -22.51
N ASP A 33 25.59 2.97 -22.64
CA ASP A 33 25.67 1.99 -23.72
C ASP A 33 24.91 2.41 -25.01
N GLY A 34 24.26 3.57 -25.02
CA GLY A 34 23.50 4.11 -26.15
C GLY A 34 22.12 3.49 -26.37
N ASN A 35 21.74 2.49 -25.56
CA ASN A 35 20.42 1.86 -25.62
C ASN A 35 19.37 2.66 -24.83
N PRO A 36 18.08 2.64 -25.24
CA PRO A 36 17.02 3.26 -24.46
C PRO A 36 16.78 2.51 -23.15
N ILE A 37 16.83 3.23 -22.02
CA ILE A 37 16.53 2.74 -20.68
C ILE A 37 15.02 2.69 -20.44
N GLY A 38 14.33 3.77 -20.80
CA GLY A 38 12.93 4.00 -20.44
C GLY A 38 12.42 5.39 -20.85
N THR A 39 11.18 5.70 -20.48
CA THR A 39 10.52 7.00 -20.71
C THR A 39 10.39 7.78 -19.40
N ILE A 40 10.36 9.10 -19.46
CA ILE A 40 10.11 9.94 -18.27
C ILE A 40 8.60 10.08 -18.04
N ASP A 41 8.09 9.53 -16.94
CA ASP A 41 6.66 9.59 -16.58
C ASP A 41 6.31 10.90 -15.85
N SER A 42 7.25 11.45 -15.06
CA SER A 42 7.10 12.77 -14.42
C SER A 42 8.47 13.43 -14.20
N ASN A 43 8.46 14.76 -14.09
CA ASN A 43 9.63 15.55 -13.72
C ASN A 43 9.21 16.77 -12.90
N ASP A 44 9.64 16.81 -11.65
CA ASP A 44 9.32 17.87 -10.67
C ASP A 44 10.44 18.93 -10.58
N GLY A 45 11.35 18.96 -11.55
CA GLY A 45 12.50 19.88 -11.62
C GLY A 45 13.64 19.56 -10.62
N THR A 46 13.39 18.69 -9.64
CA THR A 46 14.40 18.16 -8.69
C THR A 46 14.67 16.68 -8.90
N ASN A 47 13.62 15.90 -9.19
CA ASN A 47 13.70 14.49 -9.55
C ASN A 47 12.85 14.23 -10.81
N ALA A 48 13.28 13.26 -11.61
CA ALA A 48 12.53 12.73 -12.74
C ALA A 48 12.27 11.23 -12.53
N VAL A 49 11.02 10.80 -12.74
CA VAL A 49 10.60 9.40 -12.64
C VAL A 49 10.77 8.76 -14.01
N VAL A 50 11.72 7.83 -14.12
CA VAL A 50 12.00 7.07 -15.35
C VAL A 50 11.33 5.72 -15.28
N ASN A 51 10.43 5.45 -16.22
CA ASN A 51 9.77 4.17 -16.39
C ASN A 51 10.57 3.30 -17.36
N THR A 52 11.20 2.25 -16.83
CA THR A 52 11.94 1.26 -17.63
C THR A 52 11.01 0.27 -18.36
N GLY A 53 9.69 0.41 -18.24
CA GLY A 53 8.68 -0.52 -18.73
C GLY A 53 8.43 -1.71 -17.79
N LYS A 54 9.42 -2.09 -16.96
CA LYS A 54 9.28 -3.10 -15.90
C LYS A 54 9.21 -2.46 -14.50
N TYR A 55 10.03 -1.43 -14.26
CA TYR A 55 10.15 -0.74 -12.98
C TYR A 55 10.26 0.78 -13.16
N THR A 56 9.77 1.54 -12.19
CA THR A 56 9.92 3.01 -12.15
C THR A 56 11.06 3.40 -11.20
N ALA A 57 11.95 4.27 -11.68
CA ALA A 57 13.10 4.78 -10.94
C ALA A 57 12.98 6.29 -10.77
N ALA A 58 12.79 6.78 -9.54
CA ALA A 58 12.90 8.20 -9.24
C ALA A 58 14.39 8.57 -9.12
N LEU A 59 14.91 9.29 -10.12
CA LEU A 59 16.31 9.70 -10.17
C LEU A 59 16.42 11.22 -10.08
N PRO A 60 17.43 11.77 -9.37
CA PRO A 60 17.62 13.21 -9.27
C PRO A 60 17.99 13.78 -10.64
N VAL A 61 17.50 14.97 -10.99
CA VAL A 61 17.73 15.58 -12.31
C VAL A 61 19.21 15.77 -12.65
N SER A 62 20.07 15.85 -11.63
CA SER A 62 21.54 15.95 -11.74
C SER A 62 22.24 14.65 -12.14
N ALA A 63 21.58 13.49 -12.08
CA ALA A 63 22.14 12.21 -12.54
C ALA A 63 22.05 12.05 -14.07
N PHE A 64 21.21 12.86 -14.72
CA PHE A 64 21.01 12.86 -16.16
C PHE A 64 22.02 13.78 -16.85
N GLY A 65 22.74 13.24 -17.84
CA GLY A 65 23.47 14.02 -18.82
C GLY A 65 22.57 14.40 -20.01
N THR A 66 23.02 15.36 -20.82
CA THR A 66 22.37 15.74 -22.07
C THR A 66 23.23 15.29 -23.25
N SER A 67 22.63 14.63 -24.24
CA SER A 67 23.25 14.24 -25.51
C SER A 67 22.43 14.77 -26.69
N GLU A 68 23.00 14.74 -27.90
CA GLU A 68 22.30 15.10 -29.14
C GLU A 68 21.03 14.26 -29.40
N ASN A 69 20.94 13.08 -28.78
CA ASN A 69 19.80 12.16 -28.88
C ASN A 69 18.78 12.30 -27.72
N GLY A 70 19.03 13.15 -26.71
CA GLY A 70 18.14 13.34 -25.56
C GLY A 70 18.83 13.12 -24.19
N PRO A 71 18.05 12.96 -23.10
CA PRO A 71 18.58 12.66 -21.77
C PRO A 71 19.34 11.33 -21.74
N THR A 72 20.48 11.32 -21.05
CA THR A 72 21.35 10.15 -20.87
C THR A 72 21.60 9.87 -19.40
N LEU A 73 21.86 8.61 -19.03
CA LEU A 73 22.27 8.20 -17.69
C LEU A 73 23.62 7.48 -17.73
N ASN A 74 24.44 7.68 -16.70
CA ASN A 74 25.75 7.03 -16.54
C ASN A 74 25.65 5.57 -16.03
N ILE A 75 24.54 4.90 -16.32
CA ILE A 75 24.22 3.54 -15.90
C ILE A 75 23.43 2.86 -17.03
N THR A 76 23.41 1.53 -17.08
CA THR A 76 22.63 0.77 -18.07
C THR A 76 21.24 0.44 -17.56
N LYS A 77 20.32 0.13 -18.50
CA LYS A 77 18.97 -0.37 -18.21
C LYS A 77 18.99 -1.59 -17.26
N ALA A 78 19.84 -2.57 -17.57
CA ALA A 78 19.94 -3.81 -16.81
C ALA A 78 20.38 -3.57 -15.35
N GLN A 79 21.33 -2.65 -15.12
CA GLN A 79 21.78 -2.32 -13.76
C GLN A 79 20.69 -1.64 -12.93
N ILE A 80 19.92 -0.71 -13.52
CA ILE A 80 18.75 -0.11 -12.86
C ILE A 80 17.73 -1.20 -12.49
N GLU A 81 17.39 -2.07 -13.44
CA GLU A 81 16.39 -3.14 -13.22
C GLU A 81 16.86 -4.19 -12.20
N GLU A 82 18.15 -4.53 -12.15
CA GLU A 82 18.72 -5.45 -11.17
C GLU A 82 18.70 -4.85 -9.75
N GLN A 83 19.05 -3.57 -9.60
CA GLN A 83 18.99 -2.87 -8.31
C GLN A 83 17.55 -2.72 -7.79
N LEU A 84 16.60 -2.37 -8.67
CA LEU A 84 15.18 -2.28 -8.31
C LEU A 84 14.57 -3.65 -7.99
N ALA A 85 14.90 -4.70 -8.76
CA ALA A 85 14.45 -6.05 -8.46
C ALA A 85 14.98 -6.54 -7.10
N ALA A 86 16.25 -6.27 -6.78
CA ALA A 86 16.82 -6.60 -5.48
C ALA A 86 16.13 -5.82 -4.34
N ALA A 87 15.92 -4.51 -4.50
CA ALA A 87 15.24 -3.68 -3.50
C ALA A 87 13.79 -4.13 -3.25
N GLN A 88 13.04 -4.45 -4.32
CA GLN A 88 11.67 -4.96 -4.20
C GLN A 88 11.62 -6.35 -3.56
N ALA A 89 12.53 -7.27 -3.92
CA ALA A 89 12.59 -8.59 -3.30
C ALA A 89 12.90 -8.49 -1.79
N GLN A 90 13.78 -7.56 -1.38
CA GLN A 90 14.02 -7.28 0.04
C GLN A 90 12.80 -6.68 0.74
N GLN A 91 12.07 -5.78 0.07
CA GLN A 91 10.89 -5.14 0.61
C GLN A 91 9.70 -6.12 0.74
N GLU A 92 9.51 -7.00 -0.23
CA GLU A 92 8.50 -8.07 -0.22
C GLU A 92 8.82 -9.11 0.86
N ALA A 93 10.09 -9.51 1.01
CA ALA A 93 10.52 -10.38 2.11
C ALA A 93 10.28 -9.74 3.49
N ALA A 94 10.61 -8.44 3.65
CA ALA A 94 10.36 -7.72 4.89
C ALA A 94 8.87 -7.57 5.22
N MET A 95 8.01 -7.36 4.21
CA MET A 95 6.55 -7.34 4.41
C MET A 95 6.01 -8.74 4.78
N ALA A 96 6.50 -9.80 4.14
CA ALA A 96 6.10 -11.17 4.47
C ALA A 96 6.50 -11.57 5.90
N GLU A 97 7.71 -11.20 6.34
CA GLU A 97 8.17 -11.44 7.72
C GLU A 97 7.38 -10.61 8.74
N ALA A 98 7.10 -9.34 8.44
CA ALA A 98 6.26 -8.49 9.29
C ALA A 98 4.82 -9.00 9.39
N GLN A 99 4.24 -9.50 8.29
CA GLN A 99 2.90 -10.08 8.30
C GLN A 99 2.87 -11.40 9.08
N ALA A 100 3.85 -12.29 8.89
CA ALA A 100 3.96 -13.52 9.67
C ALA A 100 4.14 -13.26 11.18
N ALA A 101 4.88 -12.23 11.56
CA ALA A 101 5.01 -11.80 12.96
C ALA A 101 3.68 -11.27 13.52
N ALA A 102 2.96 -10.44 12.75
CA ALA A 102 1.65 -9.92 13.16
C ALA A 102 0.59 -11.02 13.28
N GLU A 103 0.56 -12.00 12.37
CA GLU A 103 -0.32 -13.17 12.43
C GLU A 103 0.00 -14.06 13.65
N ALA A 104 1.29 -14.25 13.96
CA ALA A 104 1.71 -14.98 15.16
C ALA A 104 1.33 -14.26 16.46
N GLU A 105 1.48 -12.92 16.52
CA GLU A 105 1.07 -12.11 17.68
C GLU A 105 -0.46 -12.09 17.83
N ALA A 106 -1.22 -11.98 16.74
CA ALA A 106 -2.68 -12.06 16.75
C ALA A 106 -3.18 -13.45 17.19
N ALA A 107 -2.55 -14.53 16.74
CA ALA A 107 -2.85 -15.88 17.19
C ALA A 107 -2.50 -16.11 18.67
N ALA A 108 -1.39 -15.55 19.15
CA ALA A 108 -1.02 -15.60 20.57
C ALA A 108 -1.98 -14.77 21.44
N ALA A 109 -2.40 -13.59 20.98
CA ALA A 109 -3.41 -12.78 21.64
C ALA A 109 -4.78 -13.48 21.67
N LEU A 110 -5.16 -14.19 20.60
CA LEU A 110 -6.39 -14.98 20.54
C LEU A 110 -6.33 -16.12 21.56
N ALA A 111 -5.24 -16.88 21.59
CA ALA A 111 -5.05 -17.95 22.57
C ALA A 111 -4.99 -17.44 24.02
N ALA A 112 -4.50 -16.22 24.25
CA ALA A 112 -4.47 -15.59 25.58
C ALA A 112 -5.85 -15.04 26.01
N ALA A 113 -6.65 -14.54 25.06
CA ALA A 113 -8.03 -14.09 25.30
C ALA A 113 -9.03 -15.25 25.37
N LEU A 114 -8.67 -16.42 24.83
CA LEU A 114 -9.47 -17.65 24.87
C LEU A 114 -9.41 -18.31 26.26
N VAL A 115 -10.06 -17.68 27.23
CA VAL A 115 -10.23 -18.20 28.59
C VAL A 115 -11.71 -18.38 28.91
N VAL A 116 -12.03 -19.36 29.76
CA VAL A 116 -13.38 -19.50 30.31
C VAL A 116 -13.72 -18.24 31.11
N GLY A 117 -14.90 -17.67 30.85
CA GLY A 117 -15.34 -16.37 31.34
C GLY A 117 -14.94 -15.17 30.47
N ALA A 118 -14.24 -15.37 29.34
CA ALA A 118 -13.91 -14.26 28.44
C ALA A 118 -15.17 -13.65 27.81
N PRO A 119 -15.31 -12.30 27.80
CA PRO A 119 -16.42 -11.64 27.12
C PRO A 119 -16.24 -11.74 25.60
N VAL A 120 -17.32 -12.07 24.89
CA VAL A 120 -17.36 -12.13 23.42
C VAL A 120 -18.28 -11.05 22.88
N ILE A 121 -17.76 -10.22 21.98
CA ILE A 121 -18.53 -9.22 21.23
C ILE A 121 -18.60 -9.58 19.74
N THR A 122 -19.60 -9.11 19.01
CA THR A 122 -19.76 -9.34 17.56
C THR A 122 -19.11 -8.24 16.73
N ALA A 123 -19.07 -8.43 15.40
CA ALA A 123 -18.59 -7.44 14.45
C ALA A 123 -19.32 -6.08 14.57
N ASP A 124 -20.60 -6.09 14.96
CA ASP A 124 -21.44 -4.92 15.20
C ASP A 124 -21.17 -4.21 16.56
N GLN A 125 -20.19 -4.70 17.34
CA GLN A 125 -19.92 -4.31 18.74
C GLN A 125 -21.06 -4.67 19.72
N GLN A 126 -21.90 -5.66 19.40
CA GLN A 126 -22.91 -6.19 20.33
C GLN A 126 -22.30 -7.27 21.23
N ALA A 127 -22.67 -7.31 22.51
CA ALA A 127 -22.26 -8.41 23.39
C ALA A 127 -22.99 -9.71 22.97
N LEU A 128 -22.21 -10.77 22.70
CA LEU A 128 -22.75 -12.09 22.40
C LEU A 128 -22.90 -12.93 23.67
N GLY A 129 -22.00 -12.75 24.65
CA GLY A 129 -22.01 -13.46 25.92
C GLY A 129 -20.63 -13.63 26.54
N MET A 130 -20.49 -14.63 27.41
CA MET A 130 -19.21 -15.07 27.99
C MET A 130 -18.88 -16.50 27.56
N VAL A 131 -17.60 -16.83 27.40
CA VAL A 131 -17.18 -18.22 27.13
C VAL A 131 -17.48 -19.11 28.34
N GLU A 132 -18.32 -20.13 28.16
CA GLU A 132 -18.62 -21.16 29.16
C GLU A 132 -17.61 -22.32 29.06
N GLU A 133 -17.35 -22.81 27.85
CA GLU A 133 -16.49 -23.98 27.60
C GLU A 133 -15.72 -23.84 26.27
N ILE A 134 -14.49 -24.38 26.22
CA ILE A 134 -13.65 -24.41 25.02
C ILE A 134 -13.47 -25.88 24.60
N ALA A 135 -14.22 -26.28 23.58
CA ALA A 135 -14.25 -27.63 23.01
C ALA A 135 -13.32 -27.74 21.77
N GLY A 136 -12.02 -27.49 21.97
CA GLY A 136 -11.00 -27.51 20.91
C GLY A 136 -11.24 -26.40 19.88
N GLU A 137 -11.51 -26.78 18.63
CA GLU A 137 -11.88 -25.84 17.56
C GLU A 137 -13.27 -25.19 17.72
N ASN A 138 -14.06 -25.53 18.74
CA ASN A 138 -15.34 -24.88 19.02
C ASN A 138 -15.36 -24.25 20.42
N VAL A 139 -16.10 -23.16 20.59
CA VAL A 139 -16.28 -22.43 21.84
C VAL A 139 -17.77 -22.33 22.14
N ILE A 140 -18.17 -22.76 23.32
CA ILE A 140 -19.52 -22.62 23.83
C ILE A 140 -19.58 -21.30 24.61
N ILE A 141 -20.44 -20.41 24.15
CA ILE A 141 -20.65 -19.06 24.67
C ILE A 141 -22.03 -19.03 25.31
N LYS A 142 -22.12 -18.51 26.52
CA LYS A 142 -23.38 -18.30 27.24
C LYS A 142 -23.80 -16.84 27.09
N SER A 143 -24.93 -16.60 26.45
CA SER A 143 -25.50 -15.25 26.32
C SER A 143 -26.08 -14.74 27.64
N GLU A 144 -26.37 -13.44 27.71
CA GLU A 144 -27.06 -12.83 28.86
C GLU A 144 -28.49 -13.39 29.06
N GLU A 145 -29.05 -14.07 28.07
CA GLU A 145 -30.36 -14.73 28.11
C GLU A 145 -30.26 -16.23 28.50
N ASP A 146 -29.18 -16.63 29.16
CA ASP A 146 -28.86 -18.03 29.55
C ASP A 146 -28.80 -19.03 28.36
N SER A 147 -28.76 -18.53 27.12
CA SER A 147 -28.74 -19.36 25.91
C SER A 147 -27.33 -19.77 25.53
N LEU A 148 -27.15 -21.05 25.17
CA LEU A 148 -25.86 -21.61 24.76
C LEU A 148 -25.66 -21.50 23.25
N ILE A 149 -24.57 -20.87 22.85
CA ILE A 149 -24.22 -20.49 21.49
C ILE A 149 -22.87 -21.13 21.16
N THR A 150 -22.81 -22.07 20.22
CA THR A 150 -21.55 -22.74 19.83
C THR A 150 -20.96 -22.08 18.58
N LEU A 151 -19.78 -21.45 18.70
CA LEU A 151 -19.04 -20.86 17.57
C LEU A 151 -17.74 -21.63 17.33
N PRO A 152 -17.35 -21.85 16.07
CA PRO A 152 -16.02 -22.33 15.74
C PRO A 152 -14.97 -21.22 15.96
N LEU A 153 -13.77 -21.61 16.40
CA LEU A 153 -12.70 -20.72 16.82
C LEU A 153 -12.14 -19.85 15.68
N ASN A 154 -12.30 -20.30 14.43
CA ASN A 154 -11.94 -19.55 13.22
C ASN A 154 -12.84 -18.34 12.95
N LEU A 155 -13.98 -18.21 13.63
CA LEU A 155 -14.83 -17.03 13.61
C LEU A 155 -14.57 -16.10 14.80
N LEU A 156 -13.58 -16.40 15.65
CA LEU A 156 -13.20 -15.59 16.81
C LEU A 156 -11.80 -15.00 16.61
N ALA A 157 -11.65 -13.72 16.94
CA ALA A 157 -10.40 -12.97 16.95
C ALA A 157 -10.16 -12.37 18.34
N ALA A 158 -8.92 -11.99 18.65
CA ALA A 158 -8.62 -11.28 19.90
C ALA A 158 -9.08 -9.83 19.81
N ASN A 159 -9.81 -9.33 20.82
CA ASN A 159 -9.99 -7.90 21.01
C ASN A 159 -8.79 -7.36 21.84
N PRO A 160 -8.07 -6.30 21.41
CA PRO A 160 -7.04 -5.64 22.22
C PRO A 160 -7.50 -5.17 23.61
N GLU A 161 -8.82 -5.08 23.87
CA GLU A 161 -9.40 -4.77 25.19
C GLU A 161 -9.44 -5.96 26.17
N GLY A 162 -8.96 -7.15 25.77
CA GLY A 162 -8.88 -8.34 26.62
C GLY A 162 -10.10 -9.26 26.57
N GLY A 163 -10.85 -9.22 25.47
CA GLY A 163 -11.97 -10.12 25.17
C GLY A 163 -11.82 -10.81 23.82
N LEU A 164 -12.85 -11.51 23.38
CA LEU A 164 -12.95 -12.10 22.05
C LEU A 164 -13.90 -11.27 21.17
N PHE A 165 -13.59 -11.22 19.88
CA PHE A 165 -14.37 -10.55 18.84
C PHE A 165 -14.79 -11.57 17.80
N ALA A 166 -16.09 -11.79 17.64
CA ALA A 166 -16.62 -12.63 16.57
C ALA A 166 -16.58 -11.86 15.24
N LEU A 167 -15.99 -12.48 14.22
CA LEU A 167 -15.88 -11.96 12.84
C LEU A 167 -17.23 -11.93 12.09
N ALA A 168 -18.29 -12.42 12.72
CA ALA A 168 -19.65 -12.45 12.21
C ALA A 168 -20.56 -11.50 13.00
N ASN A 169 -21.66 -11.08 12.36
CA ASN A 169 -22.64 -10.18 12.95
C ASN A 169 -23.57 -10.94 13.92
N PHE A 170 -24.24 -10.23 14.84
CA PHE A 170 -25.13 -10.88 15.82
C PHE A 170 -26.27 -11.66 15.16
N ASP A 171 -26.94 -11.07 14.16
CA ASP A 171 -28.04 -11.72 13.43
C ASP A 171 -27.56 -12.98 12.66
N ASP A 172 -26.40 -12.92 12.01
CA ASP A 172 -25.82 -14.05 11.29
C ASP A 172 -25.44 -15.20 12.22
N ILE A 173 -24.90 -14.88 13.41
CA ILE A 173 -24.59 -15.85 14.45
C ILE A 173 -25.87 -16.50 14.98
N MET A 174 -26.90 -15.71 15.31
CA MET A 174 -28.17 -16.25 15.81
C MET A 174 -28.90 -17.09 14.76
N ALA A 175 -28.84 -16.71 13.48
CA ALA A 175 -29.36 -17.52 12.37
C ALA A 175 -28.58 -18.84 12.22
N ALA A 176 -27.25 -18.83 12.34
CA ALA A 176 -26.42 -20.03 12.31
C ALA A 176 -26.69 -20.95 13.51
N VAL A 177 -26.81 -20.40 14.73
CA VAL A 177 -27.17 -21.17 15.94
C VAL A 177 -28.54 -21.83 15.79
N GLN A 178 -29.54 -21.12 15.25
CA GLN A 178 -30.86 -21.70 14.97
C GLN A 178 -30.82 -22.77 13.87
N ALA A 179 -29.91 -22.67 12.90
CA ALA A 179 -29.73 -23.68 11.85
C ALA A 179 -28.97 -24.93 12.33
N VAL A 180 -28.14 -24.81 13.38
CA VAL A 180 -27.34 -25.92 13.95
C VAL A 180 -28.03 -26.56 15.17
N GLY A 181 -28.87 -25.81 15.89
CA GLY A 181 -29.61 -26.26 17.09
C GLY A 181 -31.02 -26.81 16.82
N GLY A 182 -31.29 -27.31 15.60
CA GLY A 182 -32.58 -27.88 15.17
C GLY A 182 -32.60 -29.41 15.11
#